data_AF-A0A7S4ML48-F1
#
_entry.id   AF-A0A7S4ML48-F1
#
_cell.length_a   1.000
_cell.length_b   1.000
_cell.length_c   1.000
_cell.angle_alpha   90.00
_cell.angle_beta   90.00
_cell.angle_gamma   90.00
#
_symmetry.space_group_name_H-M   'P 1'
#
loop_
_entity.id
_entity.type
_entity.pdbx_description
1 polymer ?
#
loop_
_entity_poly.entity_id
_entity_poly.type
_entity_poly.pdbx_seq_one_letter_code
_entity_poly.pdbx_strand_id
1 'polypeptide(L)'
;VGLNAFTSASKSKPSDASTYDNITRKTALTVIAALNARAKLPEFMGGAPTPMAFMSAAEAGWPEVALGDKVEEVSPDWLKRYLVAKRAVEAELGRSTDKIRPVIIRPSLIWNWAKLDVLPVIPVFNIANALGIPFVDKTVRVEDVGRSIVAGLLDDTVSGVQRYDKIEALSASLPIAK
;
A
#
# COMPACT_ATOMS: atom_id res chain seq x y z
N VAL A 1 5.55 -24.62 -19.64
CA VAL A 1 6.67 -23.97 -18.88
C VAL A 1 6.25 -22.52 -18.69
N GLY A 2 5.94 -22.12 -17.44
CA GLY A 2 5.28 -20.84 -17.16
C GLY A 2 6.27 -19.66 -17.13
N LEU A 3 5.77 -18.46 -17.49
CA LEU A 3 6.48 -17.18 -17.47
C LEU A 3 7.28 -16.91 -16.17
N ASN A 4 6.86 -17.49 -15.05
CA ASN A 4 7.55 -17.42 -13.75
C ASN A 4 9.01 -17.92 -13.77
N ALA A 5 9.39 -18.84 -14.67
CA ALA A 5 10.76 -19.36 -14.75
C ALA A 5 11.77 -18.34 -15.32
N PHE A 6 11.28 -17.34 -16.05
CA PHE A 6 12.12 -16.30 -16.66
C PHE A 6 12.14 -15.00 -15.86
N THR A 7 11.14 -14.78 -14.99
CA THR A 7 10.97 -13.52 -14.24
C THR A 7 11.24 -13.65 -12.74
N SER A 8 11.29 -14.87 -12.18
CA SER A 8 11.65 -15.10 -10.79
C SER A 8 13.15 -15.37 -10.61
N ALA A 9 13.87 -14.40 -10.06
CA ALA A 9 15.29 -14.54 -9.72
C ALA A 9 15.56 -15.71 -8.74
N SER A 10 14.58 -16.09 -7.91
CA SER A 10 14.69 -17.19 -6.94
C SER A 10 14.27 -18.55 -7.49
N LYS A 11 13.76 -18.63 -8.73
CA LYS A 11 13.16 -19.84 -9.33
C LYS A 11 12.05 -20.48 -8.48
N SER A 12 11.46 -19.73 -7.54
CA SER A 12 10.41 -20.25 -6.66
C SER A 12 9.16 -20.59 -7.47
N LYS A 13 8.69 -21.84 -7.37
CA LYS A 13 7.41 -22.26 -7.93
C LYS A 13 6.31 -21.97 -6.91
N PRO A 14 5.35 -21.07 -7.19
CA PRO A 14 4.19 -20.92 -6.32
C PRO A 14 3.39 -22.24 -6.32
N SER A 15 2.97 -22.69 -5.14
CA SER A 15 1.98 -23.77 -5.02
C SER A 15 0.58 -23.26 -5.32
N ASP A 16 -0.40 -24.13 -5.52
CA ASP A 16 -1.80 -23.72 -5.75
C ASP A 16 -2.39 -22.91 -4.59
N ALA A 17 -1.83 -23.06 -3.38
CA ALA A 17 -2.18 -22.28 -2.19
C ALA A 17 -1.39 -20.95 -2.05
N SER A 18 -0.41 -20.71 -2.92
CA SER A 18 0.47 -19.54 -2.95
C SER A 18 -0.18 -18.38 -3.72
N THR A 19 -1.40 -18.01 -3.36
CA THR A 19 -2.01 -16.80 -3.93
C THR A 19 -1.22 -15.57 -3.47
N TYR A 20 -1.16 -14.56 -4.33
CA TYR A 20 -0.52 -13.28 -4.01
C TYR A 20 -1.02 -12.71 -2.67
N ASP A 21 -2.32 -12.83 -2.42
CA ASP A 21 -2.99 -12.37 -1.21
C ASP A 21 -2.52 -13.12 0.04
N ASN A 22 -2.37 -14.45 -0.06
CA ASN A 22 -1.93 -15.30 1.05
C ASN A 22 -0.48 -15.03 1.42
N ILE A 23 0.40 -14.91 0.42
CA ILE A 23 1.82 -14.61 0.65
C ILE A 23 1.98 -13.20 1.21
N THR A 24 1.40 -12.19 0.55
CA THR A 24 1.54 -10.79 0.96
C THR A 24 1.05 -10.58 2.39
N ARG A 25 -0.12 -11.14 2.73
CA ARG A 25 -0.68 -11.07 4.08
C ARG A 25 0.23 -11.78 5.10
N LYS A 26 0.62 -13.03 4.84
CA LYS A 26 1.46 -13.78 5.78
C LYS A 26 2.81 -13.13 6.00
N THR A 27 3.46 -12.66 4.92
CA THR A 27 4.74 -11.96 5.02
C THR A 27 4.62 -10.71 5.87
N ALA A 28 3.63 -9.86 5.60
CA ALA A 28 3.45 -8.62 6.36
C ALA A 28 3.10 -8.90 7.84
N LEU A 29 2.19 -9.85 8.11
CA LEU A 29 1.84 -10.22 9.49
C LEU A 29 3.00 -10.84 10.27
N THR A 30 3.85 -11.63 9.61
CA THR A 30 5.08 -12.16 10.25
C THR A 30 6.05 -11.04 10.60
N VAL A 31 6.21 -10.04 9.73
CA VAL A 31 7.05 -8.86 10.03
C VAL A 31 6.48 -8.09 11.22
N ILE A 32 5.17 -7.84 11.24
CA ILE A 32 4.49 -7.17 12.36
C ILE A 32 4.69 -7.94 13.66
N ALA A 33 4.49 -9.26 13.65
CA ALA A 33 4.72 -10.10 14.82
C ALA A 33 6.17 -10.02 15.33
N ALA A 34 7.16 -10.04 14.43
CA ALA A 34 8.57 -9.93 14.79
C ALA A 34 8.91 -8.55 15.39
N LEU A 35 8.36 -7.47 14.81
CA LEU A 35 8.53 -6.12 15.34
C LEU A 35 7.86 -5.96 16.71
N ASN A 36 6.67 -6.54 16.91
CA ASN A 36 5.97 -6.53 18.18
C ASN A 36 6.69 -7.35 19.27
N ALA A 37 7.40 -8.42 18.90
CA ALA A 37 8.19 -9.22 19.82
C ALA A 37 9.51 -8.55 20.24
N ARG A 38 9.97 -7.54 19.49
CA ARG A 38 11.21 -6.83 19.79
C ARG A 38 11.07 -6.01 21.08
N ALA A 39 12.07 -6.08 21.94
CA ALA A 39 12.16 -5.21 23.10
C ALA A 39 12.27 -3.74 22.64
N LYS A 40 11.35 -2.89 23.11
CA LYS A 40 11.34 -1.44 22.88
C LYS A 40 11.91 -0.76 24.13
N LEU A 41 12.78 0.23 23.93
CA LEU A 41 13.16 1.14 25.02
C LEU A 41 11.90 1.85 25.55
N PRO A 42 11.81 2.13 26.86
CA PRO A 42 10.73 2.96 27.38
C PRO A 42 10.70 4.34 26.70
N GLU A 43 9.51 4.90 26.50
CA GLU A 43 9.33 6.19 25.81
C GLU A 43 10.06 7.34 26.52
N PHE A 44 10.09 7.32 27.86
CA PHE A 44 10.84 8.29 28.67
C PHE A 44 12.37 8.19 28.52
N MET A 45 12.88 7.11 27.91
CA MET A 45 14.29 6.93 27.54
C MET A 45 14.53 7.17 26.04
N GLY A 46 13.59 7.79 25.34
CA GLY A 46 13.67 8.05 23.90
C GLY A 46 13.26 6.86 23.01
N GLY A 47 12.55 5.88 23.56
CA GLY A 47 12.04 4.76 22.79
C GLY A 47 10.89 5.15 21.84
N ALA A 48 11.17 5.24 20.54
CA ALA A 48 10.17 5.49 19.51
C ALA A 48 9.61 4.19 18.90
N PRO A 49 8.35 4.17 18.42
CA PRO A 49 7.83 3.07 17.61
C PRO A 49 8.69 2.88 16.33
N THR A 50 8.90 1.63 15.92
CA THR A 50 9.68 1.32 14.71
C THR A 50 8.87 1.66 13.45
N PRO A 51 9.38 2.46 12.51
CA PRO A 51 8.64 2.74 11.29
C PRO A 51 8.52 1.51 10.40
N MET A 52 7.33 1.27 9.88
CA MET A 52 7.06 0.20 8.92
C MET A 52 6.17 0.71 7.80
N ALA A 53 6.67 0.66 6.57
CA ALA A 53 5.88 0.94 5.39
C ALA A 53 5.13 -0.31 4.93
N PHE A 54 3.86 -0.14 4.58
CA PHE A 54 3.05 -1.20 3.99
C PHE A 54 2.38 -0.70 2.72
N MET A 55 2.59 -1.44 1.62
CA MET A 55 1.92 -1.17 0.36
C MET A 55 0.53 -1.81 0.37
N SER A 56 -0.49 -0.97 0.38
CA SER A 56 -1.89 -1.35 0.30
C SER A 56 -2.48 -0.99 -1.08
N ALA A 57 -3.74 -0.58 -1.14
CA ALA A 57 -4.46 -0.17 -2.34
C ALA A 57 -5.52 0.88 -1.98
N ALA A 58 -5.81 1.82 -2.88
CA ALA A 58 -6.84 2.85 -2.68
C ALA A 58 -8.21 2.23 -2.35
N GLU A 59 -8.53 1.13 -3.04
CA GLU A 59 -9.78 0.38 -2.92
C GLU A 59 -9.92 -0.30 -1.54
N ALA A 60 -8.84 -0.45 -0.78
CA ALA A 60 -8.93 -0.88 0.61
C ALA A 60 -9.75 0.11 1.46
N GLY A 61 -9.85 1.37 1.06
CA GLY A 61 -10.69 2.39 1.68
C GLY A 61 -12.11 2.49 1.14
N TRP A 62 -12.56 1.63 0.22
CA TRP A 62 -13.94 1.67 -0.30
C TRP A 62 -15.04 1.65 0.79
N PRO A 63 -14.93 0.88 1.87
CA PRO A 63 -15.91 0.92 2.95
C PRO A 63 -15.99 2.26 3.70
N GLU A 64 -15.00 3.13 3.51
CA GLU A 64 -14.90 4.45 4.16
C GLU A 64 -15.57 5.56 3.33
N VAL A 65 -16.03 5.27 2.10
CA VAL A 65 -16.56 6.27 1.17
C VAL A 65 -17.95 5.92 0.65
N ALA A 66 -18.71 6.94 0.25
CA ALA A 66 -20.06 6.76 -0.27
C ALA A 66 -20.07 5.81 -1.49
N LEU A 67 -20.99 4.86 -1.47
CA LEU A 67 -21.18 3.81 -2.49
C LEU A 67 -20.00 2.84 -2.65
N GLY A 68 -18.91 2.95 -1.88
CA GLY A 68 -17.75 2.09 -2.05
C GLY A 68 -18.04 0.61 -1.77
N ASP A 69 -18.85 0.30 -0.74
CA ASP A 69 -19.31 -1.07 -0.48
C ASP A 69 -20.09 -1.66 -1.68
N LYS A 70 -20.88 -0.84 -2.38
CA LYS A 70 -21.63 -1.28 -3.58
C LYS A 70 -20.72 -1.53 -4.76
N VAL A 71 -19.68 -0.73 -4.93
CA VAL A 71 -18.63 -0.97 -5.93
C VAL A 71 -17.86 -2.26 -5.61
N GLU A 72 -17.57 -2.51 -4.33
CA GLU A 72 -16.93 -3.74 -3.91
C GLU A 72 -17.82 -4.97 -4.16
N GLU A 73 -19.12 -4.90 -3.85
CA GLU A 73 -20.09 -5.99 -4.08
C GLU A 73 -20.10 -6.47 -5.54
N VAL A 74 -20.00 -5.56 -6.52
CA VAL A 74 -19.99 -5.88 -7.96
C VAL A 74 -18.60 -6.17 -8.52
N SER A 75 -17.56 -6.04 -7.70
CA SER A 75 -16.18 -6.30 -8.12
C SER A 75 -15.87 -7.79 -8.26
N PRO A 76 -14.88 -8.17 -9.09
CA PRO A 76 -14.45 -9.57 -9.21
C PRO A 76 -13.99 -10.18 -7.88
N ASP A 77 -14.25 -11.48 -7.66
CA ASP A 77 -13.94 -12.16 -6.41
C ASP A 77 -12.45 -12.16 -6.04
N TRP A 78 -11.57 -12.18 -7.04
CA TRP A 78 -10.13 -12.06 -6.79
C TRP A 78 -9.78 -10.70 -6.17
N LEU A 79 -10.43 -9.61 -6.60
CA LEU A 79 -10.20 -8.27 -6.08
C LEU A 79 -10.72 -8.16 -4.65
N LYS A 80 -11.92 -8.67 -4.37
CA LYS A 80 -12.47 -8.73 -3.00
C LYS A 80 -11.53 -9.45 -2.04
N ARG A 81 -11.01 -10.63 -2.41
CA ARG A 81 -10.05 -11.39 -1.58
C ARG A 81 -8.73 -10.64 -1.37
N TYR A 82 -8.24 -9.98 -2.43
CA TYR A 82 -7.07 -9.11 -2.36
C TYR A 82 -7.28 -7.96 -1.36
N LEU A 83 -8.42 -7.26 -1.42
CA LEU A 83 -8.71 -6.14 -0.52
C LEU A 83 -8.92 -6.59 0.93
N VAL A 84 -9.58 -7.72 1.16
CA VAL A 84 -9.68 -8.33 2.49
C VAL A 84 -8.29 -8.62 3.07
N ALA A 85 -7.37 -9.14 2.25
CA ALA A 85 -6.00 -9.41 2.68
C ALA A 85 -5.23 -8.13 3.04
N LYS A 86 -5.38 -7.05 2.24
CA LYS A 86 -4.78 -5.74 2.54
C LYS A 86 -5.32 -5.14 3.83
N ARG A 87 -6.65 -5.07 3.98
CA ARG A 87 -7.31 -4.54 5.20
C ARG A 87 -6.94 -5.32 6.45
N ALA A 88 -6.74 -6.63 6.35
CA ALA A 88 -6.30 -7.43 7.48
C ALA A 88 -4.91 -7.02 7.99
N VAL A 89 -3.99 -6.64 7.10
CA VAL A 89 -2.67 -6.12 7.49
C VAL A 89 -2.79 -4.70 8.05
N GLU A 90 -3.58 -3.83 7.41
CA GLU A 90 -3.81 -2.47 7.91
C GLU A 90 -4.43 -2.46 9.32
N ALA A 91 -5.40 -3.33 9.57
CA ALA A 91 -6.01 -3.48 10.89
C ALA A 91 -5.00 -3.93 11.95
N GLU A 92 -4.10 -4.86 11.59
CA GLU A 92 -3.05 -5.31 12.52
C GLU A 92 -2.00 -4.23 12.80
N LEU A 93 -1.63 -3.46 11.78
CA LEU A 93 -0.77 -2.27 11.94
C LEU A 93 -1.44 -1.23 12.84
N GLY A 94 -2.74 -0.98 12.68
CA GLY A 94 -3.50 -0.07 13.54
C GLY A 94 -3.55 -0.49 15.01
N ARG A 95 -3.50 -1.80 15.28
CA ARG A 95 -3.42 -2.36 16.65
C ARG A 95 -2.02 -2.36 17.25
N SER A 96 -0.98 -2.21 16.43
CA SER A 96 0.43 -2.31 16.83
C SER A 96 1.10 -0.94 16.98
N THR A 97 0.32 0.13 17.14
CA THR A 97 0.80 1.52 17.08
C THR A 97 1.70 1.93 18.25
N ASP A 98 1.69 1.17 19.35
CA ASP A 98 2.59 1.34 20.50
C ASP A 98 4.04 0.95 20.17
N LYS A 99 4.23 -0.02 19.27
CA LYS A 99 5.56 -0.55 18.88
C LYS A 99 5.95 -0.23 17.45
N ILE A 100 4.97 0.00 16.58
CA ILE A 100 5.17 0.22 15.15
C ILE A 100 4.56 1.56 14.77
N ARG A 101 5.30 2.39 14.03
CA ARG A 101 4.76 3.57 13.34
C ARG A 101 4.39 3.16 11.92
N PRO A 102 3.11 2.90 11.60
CA PRO A 102 2.75 2.42 10.28
C PRO A 102 2.74 3.56 9.26
N VAL A 103 3.33 3.34 8.09
CA VAL A 103 3.21 4.20 6.91
C VAL A 103 2.48 3.41 5.83
N ILE A 104 1.16 3.55 5.78
CA ILE A 104 0.30 2.73 4.91
C ILE A 104 0.10 3.49 3.60
N ILE A 105 0.72 3.03 2.53
CA ILE A 105 0.59 3.64 1.20
C ILE A 105 -0.59 2.99 0.48
N ARG A 106 -1.64 3.76 0.20
CA ARG A 106 -2.83 3.33 -0.56
C ARG A 106 -2.82 3.99 -1.95
N PRO A 107 -2.02 3.49 -2.90
CA PRO A 107 -2.03 4.02 -4.25
C PRO A 107 -3.26 3.51 -5.00
N SER A 108 -3.74 4.30 -5.96
CA SER A 108 -4.71 3.87 -6.96
C SER A 108 -3.98 3.15 -8.12
N LEU A 109 -4.34 3.43 -9.37
CA LEU A 109 -3.60 2.97 -10.53
C LEU A 109 -2.18 3.58 -10.55
N ILE A 110 -1.17 2.70 -10.46
CA ILE A 110 0.25 3.06 -10.54
C ILE A 110 0.73 2.96 -11.99
N TRP A 111 1.39 3.99 -12.50
CA TRP A 111 1.93 4.01 -13.86
C TRP A 111 3.34 4.59 -13.94
N ASN A 112 4.02 4.29 -15.05
CA ASN A 112 5.24 4.97 -15.48
C ASN A 112 5.32 4.92 -17.01
N TRP A 113 6.27 5.62 -17.62
CA TRP A 113 6.42 5.67 -19.07
C TRP A 113 6.81 4.33 -19.73
N ALA A 114 7.18 3.33 -18.93
CA ALA A 114 7.46 1.98 -19.41
C ALA A 114 6.19 1.09 -19.48
N LYS A 115 5.11 1.47 -18.78
CA LYS A 115 3.82 0.74 -18.78
C LYS A 115 2.78 1.48 -19.62
N LEU A 116 2.84 1.26 -20.94
CA LEU A 116 1.96 1.91 -21.90
C LEU A 116 0.53 1.35 -21.91
N ASP A 117 0.33 0.14 -21.37
CA ASP A 117 -0.94 -0.58 -21.30
C ASP A 117 -1.98 0.10 -20.40
N VAL A 118 -1.53 0.81 -19.36
CA VAL A 118 -2.41 1.51 -18.41
C VAL A 118 -2.71 2.96 -18.80
N LEU A 119 -1.97 3.53 -19.76
CA LEU A 119 -2.10 4.95 -20.15
C LEU A 119 -3.51 5.36 -20.62
N PRO A 120 -4.26 4.54 -21.39
CA PRO A 120 -5.60 4.93 -21.84
C PRO A 120 -6.62 5.08 -20.69
N VAL A 121 -6.37 4.41 -19.55
CA VAL A 121 -7.26 4.42 -18.39
C VAL A 121 -6.97 5.59 -17.44
N ILE A 122 -5.77 6.18 -17.52
CA ILE A 122 -5.36 7.31 -16.67
C ILE A 122 -6.33 8.51 -16.76
N PRO A 123 -6.73 9.00 -17.96
CA PRO A 123 -7.67 10.11 -18.05
C PRO A 123 -9.00 9.82 -17.37
N VAL A 124 -9.49 8.57 -17.43
CA VAL A 124 -10.75 8.16 -16.81
C VAL A 124 -10.69 8.32 -15.30
N PHE A 125 -9.64 7.79 -14.66
CA PHE A 125 -9.44 7.89 -13.21
C PHE A 125 -9.27 9.33 -12.76
N ASN A 126 -8.48 10.12 -13.50
CA ASN A 126 -8.20 11.50 -13.13
C ASN A 126 -9.43 12.41 -13.30
N ILE A 127 -10.22 12.22 -14.36
CA ILE A 127 -11.48 12.95 -14.56
C ILE A 127 -12.49 12.55 -13.50
N ALA A 128 -12.68 11.25 -13.24
CA ALA A 128 -13.58 10.75 -12.20
C ALA A 128 -13.23 11.30 -10.81
N ASN A 129 -11.94 11.30 -10.46
CA ASN A 129 -11.48 11.90 -9.21
C ASN A 129 -11.72 13.42 -9.17
N ALA A 130 -11.43 14.14 -10.26
CA ALA A 130 -11.67 15.59 -10.35
C ALA A 130 -13.16 15.97 -10.29
N LEU A 131 -14.05 15.09 -10.75
CA LEU A 131 -15.50 15.22 -10.62
C LEU A 131 -16.01 14.82 -9.22
N GLY A 132 -15.13 14.42 -8.31
CA GLY A 132 -15.47 14.09 -6.92
C GLY A 132 -16.11 12.71 -6.75
N ILE A 133 -15.87 11.76 -7.66
CA ILE A 133 -16.36 10.39 -7.49
C ILE A 133 -15.68 9.75 -6.26
N PRO A 134 -16.41 9.44 -5.17
CA PRO A 134 -15.82 9.17 -3.85
C PRO A 134 -14.89 7.96 -3.77
N PHE A 135 -15.09 6.97 -4.64
CA PHE A 135 -14.37 5.70 -4.66
C PHE A 135 -13.30 5.62 -5.75
N VAL A 136 -13.03 6.72 -6.47
CA VAL A 136 -12.00 6.79 -7.52
C VAL A 136 -10.91 7.78 -7.11
N ASP A 137 -9.69 7.25 -6.93
CA ASP A 137 -8.50 8.04 -6.66
C ASP A 137 -7.74 8.38 -7.94
N LYS A 138 -7.14 9.57 -7.98
CA LYS A 138 -6.22 10.00 -9.04
C LYS A 138 -5.07 9.02 -9.16
N THR A 139 -4.62 8.75 -10.39
CA THR A 139 -3.48 7.86 -10.65
C THR A 139 -2.17 8.43 -10.09
N VAL A 140 -1.25 7.55 -9.72
CA VAL A 140 0.05 7.93 -9.13
C VAL A 140 1.21 7.35 -9.94
N ARG A 141 2.35 8.04 -9.97
CA ARG A 141 3.54 7.50 -10.64
C ARG A 141 4.31 6.54 -9.74
N VAL A 142 4.96 5.55 -10.34
CA VAL A 142 5.84 4.60 -9.63
C VAL A 142 6.90 5.34 -8.81
N GLU A 143 7.48 6.40 -9.38
CA GLU A 143 8.51 7.21 -8.75
C GLU A 143 7.96 7.92 -7.50
N ASP A 144 6.73 8.43 -7.57
CA ASP A 144 6.09 9.13 -6.46
C ASP A 144 5.76 8.16 -5.32
N VAL A 145 5.29 6.96 -5.65
CA VAL A 145 5.06 5.89 -4.66
C VAL A 145 6.36 5.48 -3.96
N GLY A 146 7.45 5.28 -4.70
CA GLY A 146 8.74 4.91 -4.13
C GLY A 146 9.29 6.01 -3.22
N ARG A 147 9.24 7.26 -3.67
CA ARG A 147 9.70 8.43 -2.91
C ARG A 147 8.84 8.65 -1.66
N SER A 148 7.52 8.50 -1.74
CA SER A 148 6.65 8.67 -0.59
C SER A 148 6.90 7.64 0.52
N ILE A 149 7.25 6.40 0.15
CA ILE A 149 7.66 5.38 1.14
C ILE A 149 8.90 5.85 1.89
N VAL A 150 9.95 6.25 1.17
CA VAL A 150 11.20 6.70 1.79
C VAL A 150 10.95 7.92 2.66
N ALA A 151 10.19 8.90 2.16
CA ALA A 151 9.85 10.11 2.88
C ALA A 151 9.10 9.80 4.18
N GLY A 152 8.07 8.97 4.11
CA GLY A 152 7.27 8.60 5.29
C GLY A 152 8.06 7.76 6.31
N LEU A 153 9.03 6.95 5.86
CA LEU A 153 9.91 6.23 6.77
C LEU A 153 10.89 7.16 7.50
N LEU A 154 11.42 8.18 6.81
CA LEU A 154 12.38 9.15 7.36
C LEU A 154 11.73 10.22 8.23
N ASP A 155 10.47 10.57 7.97
CA ASP A 155 9.73 11.57 8.74
C ASP A 155 8.96 10.90 9.91
N ASP A 156 9.41 11.15 11.13
CA ASP A 156 8.81 10.59 12.35
C ASP A 156 7.40 11.11 12.65
N THR A 157 6.96 12.18 11.99
CA THR A 157 5.60 12.71 12.12
C THR A 157 4.59 12.00 11.22
N VAL A 158 5.07 11.25 10.21
CA VAL A 158 4.21 10.57 9.25
C VAL A 158 3.78 9.21 9.80
N SER A 159 2.46 9.03 9.92
CA SER A 159 1.85 7.77 10.33
C SER A 159 0.48 7.59 9.69
N GLY A 160 0.03 6.34 9.63
CA GLY A 160 -1.27 5.95 9.08
C GLY A 160 -1.32 5.99 7.55
N VAL A 161 -2.53 6.18 7.04
CA VAL A 161 -2.86 6.06 5.61
C VAL A 161 -2.44 7.28 4.81
N GLN A 162 -1.70 7.02 3.73
CA GLN A 162 -1.28 7.96 2.70
C GLN A 162 -1.98 7.61 1.38
N ARG A 163 -2.97 8.42 0.98
CA ARG A 163 -3.64 8.35 -0.34
C ARG A 163 -2.91 9.22 -1.35
N TYR A 164 -3.40 9.27 -2.60
CA TYR A 164 -2.72 9.92 -3.72
C TYR A 164 -2.20 11.34 -3.41
N ASP A 165 -2.99 12.14 -2.70
CA ASP A 165 -2.66 13.51 -2.28
C ASP A 165 -1.44 13.55 -1.36
N LYS A 166 -1.43 12.70 -0.32
CA LYS A 166 -0.31 12.60 0.62
C LYS A 166 0.90 11.92 0.00
N ILE A 167 0.70 10.95 -0.89
CA ILE A 167 1.77 10.30 -1.65
C ILE A 167 2.53 11.34 -2.48
N GLU A 168 1.80 12.18 -3.23
CA GLU A 168 2.41 13.26 -4.03
C GLU A 168 3.11 14.30 -3.14
N ALA A 169 2.50 14.70 -2.03
CA ALA A 169 3.11 15.63 -1.08
C ALA A 169 4.40 15.08 -0.46
N LEU A 170 4.41 13.82 -0.02
CA LEU A 170 5.58 13.14 0.52
C LEU A 170 6.66 12.91 -0.54
N SER A 171 6.28 12.61 -1.78
CA SER A 171 7.24 12.50 -2.89
C SER A 171 7.97 13.83 -3.11
N ALA A 172 7.24 14.95 -3.02
CA ALA A 172 7.79 16.29 -3.22
C ALA A 172 8.66 16.78 -2.05
N SER A 173 8.51 16.22 -0.84
CA SER A 173 9.30 16.64 0.33
C SER A 173 10.75 16.14 0.30
N LEU A 174 11.03 15.07 -0.45
CA LEU A 174 12.40 14.59 -0.62
C LEU A 174 13.16 15.42 -1.66
N PRO A 175 14.42 15.80 -1.42
CA PRO A 175 15.25 16.42 -2.43
C PRO A 175 15.39 15.49 -3.65
N ILE A 176 15.43 16.08 -4.85
CA ILE A 176 15.71 15.32 -6.07
C ILE A 176 17.17 14.86 -5.99
N ALA A 177 17.41 13.55 -5.91
CA ALA A 177 18.74 12.99 -6.07
C ALA A 177 19.25 13.41 -7.46
N LYS A 178 20.33 14.20 -7.49
CA LYS A 178 21.02 14.62 -8.72
C LYS A 178 21.69 13.43 -9.39
#